data_AF-A0A0F8D3R9-F1
#
_entry.id   AF-A0A0F8D3R9-F1
#
_cell.length_a   1.000
_cell.length_b   1.000
_cell.length_c   1.000
_cell.angle_alpha   90.00
_cell.angle_beta   90.00
_cell.angle_gamma   90.00
#
_symmetry.space_group_name_H-M   'P 1'
#
loop_
_entity.id
_entity.type
_entity.pdbx_description
1 polymer ?
#
loop_
_entity_poly.entity_id
_entity_poly.type
_entity_poly.pdbx_seq_one_letter_code
_entity_poly.pdbx_strand_id
1 'polypeptide(L)'
;MVKALVFKGDKKPKKRKRTADNDDKTNQALSAPTSADNRDSYTGDHVEPENDDRWVSADQPSDISGPLMVVMQSAAGDKPYALSCDATGKVFALPIENIVDGNVSSAEPHDVRQVWVANKAPGTENLRFKGAHGK
;
A
#
# COMPACT_ATOMS: atom_id res chain seq x y z
N MET A 1 -39.99 19.63 0.53
CA MET A 1 -38.57 19.21 0.46
C MET A 1 -37.76 20.16 1.32
N VAL A 2 -37.24 19.69 2.45
CA VAL A 2 -36.68 20.54 3.52
C VAL A 2 -35.24 20.94 3.18
N LYS A 3 -34.92 22.22 3.36
CA LYS A 3 -33.60 22.78 3.03
C LYS A 3 -32.63 22.50 4.18
N ALA A 4 -31.42 22.03 3.86
CA ALA A 4 -30.40 21.73 4.86
C ALA A 4 -30.01 22.99 5.66
N LEU A 5 -29.91 22.85 6.98
CA LEU A 5 -29.42 23.91 7.87
C LEU A 5 -27.91 24.09 7.65
N VAL A 6 -27.48 25.35 7.57
CA VAL A 6 -26.09 25.75 7.35
C VAL A 6 -25.60 26.45 8.61
N PHE A 7 -24.42 26.08 9.11
CA PHE A 7 -23.88 26.62 10.35
C PHE A 7 -22.99 27.84 10.09
N LYS A 8 -22.77 28.63 11.15
CA LYS A 8 -22.01 29.89 11.08
C LYS A 8 -20.52 29.57 10.94
N GLY A 9 -20.04 29.63 9.70
CA GLY A 9 -18.66 29.26 9.32
C GLY A 9 -18.61 28.47 8.00
N ASP A 10 -19.73 27.87 7.59
CA ASP A 10 -19.81 27.09 6.36
C ASP A 10 -19.69 28.00 5.12
N LYS A 11 -18.69 27.70 4.27
CA LYS A 11 -18.51 28.39 2.99
C LYS A 11 -19.70 28.08 2.08
N LYS A 12 -20.38 29.13 1.64
CA LYS A 12 -21.51 29.05 0.69
C LYS A 12 -21.09 28.23 -0.53
N PRO A 13 -21.87 27.23 -0.97
CA PRO A 13 -21.58 26.51 -2.20
C PRO A 13 -21.56 27.50 -3.38
N LYS A 14 -20.38 27.64 -4.00
CA LYS A 14 -20.16 28.51 -5.14
C LYS A 14 -20.90 27.92 -6.34
N LYS A 15 -21.92 28.63 -6.84
CA LYS A 15 -22.66 28.27 -8.06
C LYS A 15 -21.66 28.08 -9.21
N ARG A 16 -21.48 26.84 -9.66
CA ARG A 16 -20.77 26.56 -10.93
C ARG A 16 -21.70 26.98 -12.06
N LYS A 17 -21.24 27.92 -12.89
CA LYS A 17 -21.89 28.27 -14.16
C LYS A 17 -21.77 27.06 -15.07
N ARG A 18 -22.89 26.42 -15.41
CA ARG A 18 -22.95 25.46 -16.53
C ARG A 18 -22.72 26.26 -17.81
N THR A 19 -21.66 25.93 -18.55
CA THR A 19 -21.59 26.30 -19.96
C THR A 19 -22.11 25.11 -20.74
N ALA A 20 -23.10 25.37 -21.59
CA ALA A 20 -23.73 24.40 -22.47
C ALA A 20 -22.79 24.00 -23.62
N ASP A 21 -23.13 22.87 -24.24
CA ASP A 21 -22.55 22.25 -25.43
C ASP A 21 -21.97 23.22 -26.46
N ASN A 22 -20.85 22.81 -27.04
CA ASN A 22 -20.73 22.87 -28.49
C ASN A 22 -20.02 21.61 -28.98
N ASP A 23 -20.76 20.92 -29.85
CA ASP A 23 -20.37 19.76 -30.62
C ASP A 23 -19.21 20.05 -31.59
N ASP A 24 -18.64 18.94 -32.02
CA ASP A 24 -18.06 18.68 -33.33
C ASP A 24 -16.58 19.00 -33.61
N LYS A 25 -15.84 17.89 -33.67
CA LYS A 25 -15.06 17.41 -34.82
C LYS A 25 -13.53 17.53 -34.77
N THR A 26 -12.96 16.31 -34.72
CA THR A 26 -11.97 15.73 -35.65
C THR A 26 -10.50 15.63 -35.24
N ASN A 27 -10.03 14.38 -35.41
CA ASN A 27 -8.66 13.88 -35.65
C ASN A 27 -7.76 13.69 -34.41
N GLN A 28 -7.59 12.45 -33.92
CA GLN A 28 -6.81 11.32 -34.48
C GLN A 28 -5.31 11.46 -34.20
N ALA A 29 -4.84 10.75 -33.17
CA ALA A 29 -3.49 10.14 -32.99
C ALA A 29 -3.44 9.62 -31.53
N LEU A 30 -3.71 8.34 -31.22
CA LEU A 30 -2.72 7.27 -31.18
C LEU A 30 -1.33 7.76 -30.77
N SER A 31 -0.98 7.65 -29.48
CA SER A 31 0.35 7.23 -28.96
C SER A 31 0.43 7.44 -27.44
N ALA A 32 0.39 6.34 -26.69
CA ALA A 32 1.00 6.20 -25.37
C ALA A 32 1.51 4.74 -25.28
N PRO A 33 2.51 4.40 -24.43
CA PRO A 33 3.38 5.24 -23.61
C PRO A 33 4.88 4.89 -23.78
N THR A 34 5.77 5.87 -23.65
CA THR A 34 7.16 5.61 -23.26
C THR A 34 7.59 6.67 -22.26
N SER A 35 7.56 6.31 -20.99
CA SER A 35 8.31 7.02 -19.95
C SER A 35 8.79 5.97 -18.97
N ALA A 36 9.94 5.39 -19.32
CA ALA A 36 10.87 4.92 -18.32
C ALA A 36 11.41 6.16 -17.60
N ASP A 37 11.08 6.31 -16.32
CA ASP A 37 11.87 7.14 -15.42
C ASP A 37 12.12 6.31 -14.16
N ASN A 38 13.22 5.56 -14.25
CA ASN A 38 13.93 5.01 -13.13
C ASN A 38 14.64 6.17 -12.43
N ARG A 39 14.06 6.66 -11.33
CA ARG A 39 14.76 7.55 -10.39
C ARG A 39 14.56 7.08 -8.96
N ASP A 40 15.53 6.27 -8.57
CA ASP A 40 16.11 6.27 -7.24
C ASP A 40 16.32 7.72 -6.76
N SER A 41 15.57 8.14 -5.73
CA SER A 41 15.74 9.43 -5.05
C SER A 41 15.10 9.38 -3.67
N TYR A 42 15.88 8.90 -2.71
CA TYR A 42 15.77 9.32 -1.31
C TYR A 42 15.97 10.84 -1.23
N THR A 43 14.89 11.58 -1.13
CA THR A 43 14.89 12.92 -0.52
C THR A 43 13.64 13.04 0.31
N GLY A 44 13.82 13.18 1.62
CA GLY A 44 12.74 13.49 2.56
C GLY A 44 12.10 14.81 2.16
N ASP A 45 10.94 14.71 1.53
CA ASP A 45 9.96 15.78 1.43
C ASP A 45 8.63 15.17 1.85
N HIS A 46 8.00 15.75 2.86
CA HIS A 46 6.72 15.29 3.40
C HIS A 46 5.63 15.58 2.34
N VAL A 47 5.50 14.67 1.38
CA VAL A 47 4.34 14.61 0.48
C VAL A 47 3.19 14.07 1.32
N GLU A 48 2.09 14.83 1.40
CA GLU A 48 0.80 14.33 1.90
C GLU A 48 0.51 12.96 1.28
N PRO A 49 0.00 11.97 2.05
CA PRO A 49 -0.11 10.59 1.57
C PRO A 49 -1.24 10.48 0.54
N GLU A 50 -0.96 10.84 -0.72
CA GLU A 50 -1.71 10.34 -1.86
C GLU A 50 -1.41 8.85 -2.00
N ASN A 51 -2.14 8.02 -1.25
CA ASN A 51 -2.24 6.56 -1.37
C ASN A 51 -0.94 5.86 -1.82
N ASP A 52 0.12 6.04 -1.04
CA ASP A 52 1.37 5.33 -1.30
C ASP A 52 1.23 3.88 -0.82
N ASP A 53 0.76 3.00 -1.71
CA ASP A 53 0.55 1.57 -1.47
C ASP A 53 1.86 0.75 -1.56
N ARG A 54 3.04 1.40 -1.50
CA ARG A 54 4.36 0.76 -1.62
C ARG A 54 4.77 0.03 -0.33
N TRP A 55 5.51 -1.07 -0.49
CA TRP A 55 6.09 -1.85 0.60
C TRP A 55 7.58 -1.52 0.74
N VAL A 56 8.02 -1.28 1.98
CA VAL A 56 9.42 -0.95 2.29
C VAL A 56 9.94 -1.85 3.41
N SER A 57 11.24 -2.07 3.43
CA SER A 57 11.91 -2.79 4.52
C SER A 57 12.03 -1.89 5.76
N ALA A 58 11.82 -2.46 6.94
CA ALA A 58 12.03 -1.74 8.20
C ALA A 58 13.52 -1.72 8.56
N ASP A 59 14.06 -0.55 8.86
CA ASP A 59 15.46 -0.38 9.24
C ASP A 59 15.67 -0.51 10.75
N GLN A 60 14.68 -0.09 11.54
CA GLN A 60 14.72 -0.14 13.00
C GLN A 60 13.45 -0.80 13.58
N PRO A 61 13.53 -1.43 14.77
CA PRO A 61 12.35 -2.00 15.43
C PRO A 61 11.24 -0.97 15.72
N SER A 62 11.60 0.31 15.84
CA SER A 62 10.65 1.42 16.02
C SER A 62 9.69 1.57 14.85
N ASP A 63 10.14 1.22 13.64
CA ASP A 63 9.44 1.43 12.36
C ASP A 63 8.36 0.37 12.13
N ILE A 64 8.38 -0.70 12.93
CA ILE A 64 7.44 -1.81 12.82
C ILE A 64 6.12 -1.42 13.49
N SER A 65 5.15 -1.02 12.67
CA SER A 65 3.77 -0.76 13.08
C SER A 65 2.79 -0.96 11.92
N GLY A 66 1.63 -1.56 12.20
CA GLY A 66 0.60 -1.77 11.19
C GLY A 66 0.86 -2.98 10.28
N PRO A 67 0.33 -2.99 9.04
CA PRO A 67 0.52 -4.07 8.10
C PRO A 67 1.99 -4.26 7.69
N LEU A 68 2.47 -5.50 7.72
CA LEU A 68 3.82 -5.88 7.27
C LEU A 68 3.81 -7.30 6.68
N MET A 69 4.87 -7.63 5.95
CA MET A 69 5.17 -8.99 5.50
C MET A 69 6.50 -9.45 6.10
N VAL A 70 6.59 -10.72 6.52
CA VAL A 70 7.84 -11.31 7.00
C VAL A 70 8.40 -12.21 5.90
N VAL A 71 9.52 -11.80 5.32
CA VAL A 71 10.18 -12.52 4.22
C VAL A 71 11.38 -13.30 4.72
N MET A 72 11.53 -14.53 4.25
CA MET A 72 12.64 -15.41 4.57
C MET A 72 13.36 -15.81 3.27
N GLN A 73 14.67 -15.63 3.26
CA GLN A 73 15.55 -16.08 2.18
C GLN A 73 15.83 -17.57 2.36
N SER A 74 15.65 -18.37 1.29
CA SER A 74 16.08 -19.78 1.32
C SER A 74 17.61 -19.85 1.29
N ALA A 75 18.20 -20.60 2.22
CA ALA A 75 19.64 -20.86 2.22
C ALA A 75 20.10 -21.72 1.03
N ALA A 76 19.18 -22.41 0.34
CA ALA A 76 19.47 -23.35 -0.74
C ALA A 76 19.40 -22.72 -2.15
N GLY A 77 19.26 -21.39 -2.26
CA GLY A 77 19.13 -20.70 -3.56
C GLY A 77 17.73 -20.78 -4.16
N ASP A 78 16.76 -21.34 -3.43
CA ASP A 78 15.36 -21.35 -3.84
C ASP A 78 14.70 -19.96 -3.70
N LYS A 79 13.53 -19.81 -4.31
CA LYS A 79 12.73 -18.58 -4.27
C LYS A 79 12.44 -18.15 -2.82
N PRO A 80 12.52 -16.84 -2.50
CA PRO A 80 12.16 -16.35 -1.17
C PRO A 80 10.70 -16.67 -0.82
N TYR A 81 10.43 -16.87 0.46
CA TYR A 81 9.10 -17.24 0.96
C TYR A 81 8.67 -16.31 2.08
N ALA A 82 7.37 -16.02 2.13
CA ALA A 82 6.75 -15.22 3.17
C ALA A 82 6.18 -16.13 4.27
N LEU A 83 6.34 -15.71 5.52
CA LEU A 83 5.61 -16.31 6.63
C LEU A 83 4.12 -16.04 6.45
N SER A 84 3.31 -17.08 6.39
CA SER A 84 1.88 -16.98 6.09
C SER A 84 1.03 -17.71 7.13
N CYS A 85 -0.22 -17.30 7.28
CA CYS A 85 -1.15 -17.89 8.24
C CYS A 85 -2.48 -18.24 7.59
N ASP A 86 -3.01 -19.43 7.86
CA ASP A 86 -4.34 -19.85 7.41
C ASP A 86 -5.45 -19.44 8.39
N ALA A 87 -6.70 -19.73 8.04
CA ALA A 87 -7.86 -19.43 8.88
C ALA A 87 -7.88 -20.20 10.22
N THR A 88 -7.15 -21.31 10.30
CA THR A 88 -7.04 -22.11 11.53
C THR A 88 -5.97 -21.57 12.48
N GLY A 89 -5.12 -20.65 12.01
CA GLY A 89 -3.98 -20.13 12.75
C GLY A 89 -2.68 -20.91 12.52
N LYS A 90 -2.67 -21.85 11.57
CA LYS A 90 -1.47 -22.59 11.22
C LYS A 90 -0.54 -21.70 10.41
N VAL A 91 0.71 -21.61 10.86
CA VAL A 91 1.76 -20.86 10.19
C VAL A 91 2.50 -21.76 9.21
N PHE A 92 2.76 -21.26 8.00
CA PHE A 92 3.49 -21.97 6.95
C PHE A 92 4.30 -21.00 6.08
N ALA A 93 5.24 -21.53 5.30
CA ALA A 93 6.00 -20.76 4.32
C ALA A 93 5.29 -20.79 2.97
N LEU A 94 5.02 -19.62 2.39
CA LEU A 94 4.45 -19.49 1.04
C LEU A 94 5.46 -18.80 0.12
N PRO A 95 5.85 -19.40 -1.03
CA PRO A 95 6.75 -18.76 -1.98
C PRO A 95 6.21 -17.41 -2.45
N ILE A 96 7.07 -16.40 -2.58
CA ILE A 96 6.66 -15.05 -2.99
C ILE A 96 6.65 -14.96 -4.52
N GLU A 97 5.53 -14.53 -5.12
CA GLU A 97 5.43 -14.34 -6.57
C GLU A 97 5.93 -12.96 -7.02
N ASN A 98 5.50 -11.91 -6.33
CA ASN A 98 5.86 -10.53 -6.62
C ASN A 98 7.21 -10.17 -5.99
N ILE A 99 8.29 -10.52 -6.68
CA ILE A 99 9.66 -10.19 -6.28
C ILE A 99 10.51 -9.96 -7.53
N VAL A 100 11.29 -8.88 -7.54
CA VAL A 100 12.16 -8.51 -8.67
C VAL A 100 13.54 -9.16 -8.47
N ASP A 101 13.98 -9.96 -9.43
CA ASP A 101 15.30 -10.61 -9.46
C ASP A 101 15.69 -11.38 -8.17
N GLY A 102 14.68 -11.84 -7.40
CA GLY A 102 14.90 -12.50 -6.12
C GLY A 102 15.38 -11.57 -5.00
N ASN A 103 15.33 -10.24 -5.19
CA ASN A 103 15.68 -9.26 -4.19
C ASN A 103 14.55 -9.11 -3.15
N VAL A 104 14.84 -9.49 -1.91
CA VAL A 104 13.91 -9.44 -0.77
C VAL A 104 13.35 -8.05 -0.51
N SER A 105 14.12 -6.98 -0.77
CA SER A 105 13.65 -5.61 -0.51
C SER A 105 12.56 -5.15 -1.48
N SER A 106 12.39 -5.86 -2.60
CA SER A 106 11.35 -5.60 -3.61
C SER A 106 10.12 -6.49 -3.46
N ALA A 107 10.04 -7.28 -2.39
CA ALA A 107 8.99 -8.25 -2.21
C ALA A 107 7.66 -7.58 -1.83
N GLU A 108 6.61 -7.89 -2.57
CA GLU A 108 5.25 -7.43 -2.31
C GLU A 108 4.31 -8.61 -2.02
N PRO A 109 3.32 -8.44 -1.12
CA PRO A 109 2.36 -9.51 -0.85
C PRO A 109 1.46 -9.74 -2.06
N HIS A 110 1.32 -11.01 -2.46
CA HIS A 110 0.38 -11.43 -3.51
C HIS A 110 -0.82 -12.20 -2.94
N ASP A 111 -0.75 -12.61 -1.67
CA ASP A 111 -1.83 -13.27 -0.94
C ASP A 111 -2.01 -12.60 0.43
N VAL A 112 -3.26 -12.35 0.82
CA VAL A 112 -3.62 -11.75 2.11
C VAL A 112 -3.07 -12.54 3.31
N ARG A 113 -2.87 -13.85 3.15
CA ARG A 113 -2.31 -14.73 4.19
C ARG A 113 -0.86 -14.42 4.53
N GLN A 114 -0.15 -13.68 3.68
CA GLN A 114 1.24 -13.25 3.88
C GLN A 114 1.36 -11.99 4.74
N VAL A 115 0.24 -11.28 4.91
CA VAL A 115 0.20 -10.00 5.64
C VAL A 115 -0.10 -10.23 7.11
N TRP A 116 0.69 -9.57 7.94
CA TRP A 116 0.57 -9.52 9.38
C TRP A 116 0.32 -8.10 9.83
N VAL A 117 -0.43 -7.91 10.91
CA VAL A 117 -0.57 -6.60 11.56
C VAL A 117 0.25 -6.60 12.85
N ALA A 118 1.32 -5.80 12.87
CA ALA A 118 2.13 -5.59 14.07
C ALA A 118 1.54 -4.54 14.99
N ASN A 119 1.45 -4.88 16.27
CA ASN A 119 1.05 -3.99 17.35
C ASN A 119 2.04 -4.09 18.51
N LYS A 120 2.40 -2.95 19.10
CA LYS A 120 3.20 -2.92 20.33
C LYS A 120 2.32 -3.31 21.52
N ALA A 121 2.79 -4.25 22.33
CA ALA A 121 2.09 -4.64 23.55
C ALA A 121 2.25 -3.55 24.62
N PRO A 122 1.16 -3.03 25.21
CA PRO A 122 1.24 -1.94 26.19
C PRO A 122 2.17 -2.27 27.35
N GLY A 123 3.04 -1.31 27.72
CA GLY A 123 3.99 -1.46 28.83
C GLY A 123 5.20 -2.37 28.52
N THR A 124 5.37 -2.83 27.28
CA THR A 124 6.53 -3.62 26.85
C THR A 124 7.01 -3.16 25.48
N GLU A 125 8.25 -3.51 25.11
CA GLU A 125 8.77 -3.32 23.75
C GLU A 125 8.44 -4.51 22.82
N ASN A 126 7.63 -5.46 23.30
CA ASN A 126 7.28 -6.65 22.55
C ASN A 126 6.26 -6.33 21.45
N LEU A 127 6.47 -6.91 20.27
CA LEU A 127 5.55 -6.85 19.15
C LEU A 127 4.61 -8.06 19.15
N ARG A 128 3.35 -7.83 18.80
CA ARG A 128 2.35 -8.86 18.54
C ARG A 128 1.95 -8.80 17.08
N PHE A 129 1.96 -9.94 16.41
CA PHE A 129 1.54 -10.08 15.03
C PHE A 129 0.17 -10.74 14.98
N LYS A 130 -0.75 -10.16 14.23
CA LYS A 130 -2.09 -10.72 13.98
C LYS A 130 -2.22 -11.06 12.50
N GLY A 131 -2.60 -12.30 12.19
CA GLY A 131 -2.80 -12.72 10.79
C GLY A 131 -4.08 -12.13 10.19
N ALA A 132 -4.25 -12.24 8.87
CA ALA A 132 -5.42 -11.73 8.16
C ALA A 132 -6.77 -12.28 8.67
N HIS A 133 -6.79 -13.51 9.20
CA HIS A 133 -7.97 -14.14 9.80
C HIS A 133 -8.16 -13.81 11.29
N GLY A 134 -7.34 -12.92 11.83
CA GLY A 134 -7.44 -12.39 13.18
C GLY A 134 -6.94 -13.32 14.29
N LYS A 135 -6.12 -14.30 13.94
CA LYS A 135 -5.37 -15.17 14.85
C LYS A 135 -4.09 -14.51 15.30
#